data_AF-A0A392QGG0-F1
#
_entry.id   AF-A0A392QGG0-F1
#
_cell.length_a   1.000
_cell.length_b   1.000
_cell.length_c   1.000
_cell.angle_alpha   90.00
_cell.angle_beta   90.00
_cell.angle_gamma   90.00
#
_symmetry.space_group_name_H-M   'P 1'
#
loop_
_entity.id
_entity.type
_entity.pdbx_description
1 polymer ?
#
loop_
_entity_poly.entity_id
_entity_poly.type
_entity_poly.pdbx_seq_one_letter_code
_entity_poly.pdbx_strand_id
1 'polypeptide(L)'
;MLISQAAISNIPILIKIIGAKYFKLDGRSDPSDILSPIDVEGHGTHTASTAAGNIVPNASLFGLANGTARGAVPSARLAIYKVCWTEDGCADMDILAGFEAAIHDGVDVISVSLGGGNANYAQDCIAIGAFHAMRKGIITVASAGNGGPTMA
;
A
#
# COMPACT_ATOMS: atom_id res chain seq x y z
N MET A 1 -2.02 -3.76 -1.29
CA MET A 1 -1.74 -2.40 -1.79
C MET A 1 -0.46 -1.90 -1.14
N LEU A 2 0.53 -1.50 -1.95
CA LEU A 2 1.69 -0.75 -1.47
C LEU A 2 1.35 0.74 -1.53
N ILE A 3 1.49 1.42 -0.41
CA ILE A 3 1.40 2.88 -0.33
C ILE A 3 2.82 3.37 -0.22
N SER A 4 3.28 4.10 -1.22
CA SER A 4 4.57 4.74 -1.09
C SER A 4 4.42 6.25 -0.89
N GLN A 5 4.98 6.77 0.20
CA GLN A 5 4.98 8.21 0.45
C GLN A 5 6.12 8.86 -0.32
N ALA A 6 5.82 9.97 -1.00
CA ALA A 6 6.84 10.90 -1.49
C ALA A 6 6.83 12.17 -0.61
N ALA A 7 7.94 12.46 0.05
CA ALA A 7 8.27 13.75 0.65
C ALA A 7 8.73 14.71 -0.46
N ILE A 8 8.29 15.97 -0.39
CA ILE A 8 8.47 16.94 -1.47
C ILE A 8 9.40 18.05 -1.01
N SER A 9 10.36 18.42 -1.84
CA SER A 9 10.86 19.79 -1.92
C SER A 9 10.24 20.51 -3.12
N ASN A 10 9.48 21.60 -2.88
CA ASN A 10 9.07 22.66 -3.83
C ASN A 10 8.04 22.39 -4.96
N ILE A 11 6.93 21.69 -4.73
CA ILE A 11 5.80 21.64 -5.71
C ILE A 11 4.47 21.98 -5.01
N PRO A 12 3.57 22.79 -5.61
CA PRO A 12 2.32 23.26 -4.98
C PRO A 12 1.41 22.13 -4.46
N ILE A 13 0.65 22.46 -3.41
CA ILE A 13 -0.16 21.60 -2.51
C ILE A 13 -1.37 20.90 -3.22
N LEU A 14 -1.55 21.07 -4.53
CA LEU A 14 -2.80 20.70 -5.22
C LEU A 14 -2.98 19.21 -5.56
N ILE A 15 -1.93 18.39 -5.62
CA ILE A 15 -2.05 16.98 -6.04
C ILE A 15 -1.67 16.05 -4.89
N LYS A 16 -2.67 15.36 -4.34
CA LYS A 16 -2.53 14.40 -3.22
C LYS A 16 -2.03 13.03 -3.67
N ILE A 17 -2.72 12.46 -4.66
CA ILE A 17 -2.33 11.21 -5.34
C ILE A 17 -1.57 11.62 -6.60
N ILE A 18 -0.27 11.36 -6.63
CA ILE A 18 0.60 11.79 -7.74
C ILE A 18 0.93 10.66 -8.73
N GLY A 19 0.57 9.43 -8.40
CA GLY A 19 0.77 8.27 -9.26
C GLY A 19 -0.14 7.13 -8.84
N ALA A 20 -0.64 6.38 -9.82
CA ALA A 20 -1.43 5.19 -9.58
C ALA A 20 -1.14 4.15 -10.67
N LYS A 21 -0.71 2.96 -10.24
CA LYS A 21 -0.38 1.81 -11.09
C LYS A 21 -1.05 0.56 -10.52
N TYR A 22 -1.29 -0.43 -11.37
CA TYR A 22 -1.74 -1.76 -10.96
C TYR A 22 -0.88 -2.84 -11.62
N PHE A 23 -0.82 -4.01 -11.00
CA PHE A 23 -0.08 -5.16 -11.48
C PHE A 23 -0.96 -6.40 -11.35
N LYS A 24 -1.25 -7.03 -12.50
CA LYS A 24 -1.97 -8.31 -12.67
C LYS A 24 -1.20 -9.18 -13.66
N LEU A 25 0.02 -9.52 -13.29
CA LEU A 25 0.95 -10.29 -14.12
C LEU A 25 0.65 -11.80 -14.06
N ASP A 26 -0.07 -12.26 -13.03
CA ASP A 26 -0.51 -13.65 -12.91
C ASP A 26 -1.49 -14.07 -14.04
N GLY A 27 -2.06 -13.09 -14.76
CA GLY A 27 -2.97 -13.27 -15.88
C GLY A 27 -4.31 -13.90 -15.51
N ARG A 28 -4.62 -14.01 -14.21
CA ARG A 28 -5.86 -14.63 -13.73
C ARG A 28 -7.02 -13.64 -13.90
N SER A 29 -8.17 -14.14 -14.32
CA SER A 29 -9.37 -13.32 -14.41
C SER A 29 -9.98 -13.18 -13.03
N ASP A 30 -10.24 -11.94 -12.62
CA ASP A 30 -11.00 -11.63 -11.41
C ASP A 30 -12.23 -10.79 -11.81
N PRO A 31 -13.39 -11.43 -12.06
CA PRO A 31 -14.60 -10.75 -12.52
C PRO A 31 -15.18 -9.77 -11.49
N SER A 32 -14.79 -9.92 -10.23
CA SER A 32 -15.21 -9.06 -9.12
C SER A 32 -14.33 -7.82 -8.97
N ASP A 33 -13.33 -7.67 -9.83
CA ASP A 33 -12.41 -6.55 -9.84
C ASP A 33 -12.30 -5.92 -11.24
N ILE A 34 -11.61 -4.79 -11.32
CA ILE A 34 -11.37 -4.01 -12.53
C ILE A 34 -9.87 -3.83 -12.74
N LEU A 35 -9.39 -4.09 -13.96
CA LEU A 35 -7.99 -3.93 -14.38
C LEU A 35 -7.59 -2.45 -14.45
N SER A 36 -7.51 -1.85 -13.27
CA SER A 36 -7.18 -0.45 -13.04
C SER A 36 -6.62 -0.30 -11.61
N PRO A 37 -5.98 0.84 -11.29
CA PRO A 37 -5.53 1.12 -9.93
C PRO A 37 -6.66 1.41 -8.93
N ILE A 38 -7.92 1.42 -9.37
CA ILE A 38 -9.07 1.69 -8.50
C ILE A 38 -9.22 0.56 -7.47
N ASP A 39 -9.49 0.97 -6.24
CA ASP A 39 -9.81 0.08 -5.14
C ASP A 39 -11.31 -0.21 -5.12
N VAL A 40 -11.67 -1.48 -5.24
CA VAL A 40 -13.06 -1.97 -5.18
C VAL A 40 -13.39 -2.69 -3.87
N GLU A 41 -12.38 -2.99 -3.05
CA GLU A 41 -12.53 -3.74 -1.81
C GLU A 41 -12.48 -2.81 -0.58
N GLY A 42 -11.58 -1.82 -0.58
CA GLY A 42 -11.54 -0.74 0.41
C GLY A 42 -10.32 -0.76 1.34
N HIS A 43 -9.63 -1.89 1.51
CA HIS A 43 -8.44 -2.03 2.36
C HIS A 43 -7.32 -1.07 1.93
N GLY A 44 -7.14 -0.89 0.62
CA GLY A 44 -6.19 0.06 0.06
C GLY A 44 -6.50 1.51 0.46
N THR A 45 -7.75 1.92 0.28
CA THR A 45 -8.24 3.25 0.64
C THR A 45 -8.14 3.51 2.14
N HIS A 46 -8.50 2.52 2.97
CA HIS A 46 -8.42 2.60 4.42
C HIS A 46 -6.97 2.75 4.92
N THR A 47 -6.05 1.94 4.40
CA THR A 47 -4.63 2.01 4.78
C THR A 47 -3.95 3.29 4.28
N ALA A 48 -4.28 3.75 3.06
CA ALA A 48 -3.73 4.99 2.48
C ALA A 48 -4.19 6.22 3.25
N SER A 49 -5.48 6.28 3.60
CA SER A 49 -6.03 7.37 4.40
C SER A 49 -5.50 7.35 5.84
N THR A 50 -5.20 6.18 6.41
CA THR A 50 -4.54 6.08 7.73
C THR A 50 -3.10 6.60 7.69
N ALA A 51 -2.36 6.33 6.61
CA ALA A 51 -0.97 6.78 6.48
C ALA A 51 -0.86 8.27 6.14
N ALA A 52 -1.66 8.74 5.18
CA ALA A 52 -1.56 10.10 4.68
C ALA A 52 -2.90 10.69 4.22
N GLY A 53 -4.05 10.30 4.77
CA GLY A 53 -5.34 10.94 4.46
C GLY A 53 -5.32 12.44 4.74
N ASN A 54 -5.97 13.22 3.88
CA ASN A 54 -6.16 14.65 4.13
C ASN A 54 -7.08 14.86 5.35
N ILE A 55 -7.15 16.09 5.85
CA ILE A 55 -8.01 16.46 6.97
C ILE A 55 -9.47 16.43 6.50
N VAL A 56 -10.28 15.57 7.11
CA VAL A 56 -11.72 15.43 6.84
C VAL A 56 -12.49 15.67 8.14
N PRO A 57 -13.11 16.85 8.33
CA PRO A 57 -13.93 17.12 9.50
C PRO A 57 -15.25 16.34 9.45
N ASN A 58 -15.81 16.04 10.63
CA ASN A 58 -17.10 15.33 10.79
C ASN A 58 -17.12 13.94 10.13
N ALA A 59 -15.98 13.26 10.09
CA ALA A 59 -15.90 11.88 9.64
C ALA A 59 -16.48 10.95 10.72
N SER A 60 -17.33 10.01 10.33
CA SER A 60 -17.90 9.00 11.22
C SER A 60 -18.36 7.77 10.43
N LEU A 61 -18.53 6.64 11.13
CA LEU A 61 -19.21 5.46 10.61
C LEU A 61 -20.58 5.35 11.30
N PHE A 62 -21.65 5.77 10.62
CA PHE A 62 -23.01 5.81 11.18
C PHE A 62 -23.08 6.55 12.54
N GLY A 63 -22.26 7.61 12.72
CA GLY A 63 -22.15 8.37 13.97
C GLY A 63 -21.13 7.85 14.98
N LEU A 64 -20.58 6.63 14.79
CA LEU A 64 -19.48 6.12 15.61
C LEU A 64 -18.16 6.79 15.24
N ALA A 65 -17.31 6.99 16.25
CA ALA A 65 -16.00 7.63 16.14
C ALA A 65 -16.04 9.02 15.46
N ASN A 66 -17.11 9.79 15.69
CA ASN A 66 -17.25 11.12 15.10
C ASN A 66 -16.09 12.04 15.51
N GLY A 67 -15.44 12.63 14.51
CA GLY A 67 -14.32 13.54 14.73
C GLY A 67 -13.71 14.02 13.42
N THR A 68 -12.45 14.43 13.48
CA THR A 68 -11.68 14.80 12.30
C THR A 68 -10.75 13.65 11.92
N ALA A 69 -11.00 13.01 10.78
CA ALA A 69 -10.12 11.97 10.26
C ALA A 69 -8.92 12.63 9.53
N ARG A 70 -7.72 12.07 9.74
CA ARG A 70 -6.49 12.45 9.02
C ARG A 70 -5.41 11.39 9.16
N GLY A 71 -4.63 11.17 8.11
CA GLY A 71 -3.54 10.18 8.16
C GLY A 71 -2.30 10.67 8.87
N ALA A 72 -1.40 9.77 9.29
CA ALA A 72 -0.13 10.03 9.99
C ALA A 72 0.59 11.33 9.52
N VAL A 73 0.70 11.51 8.20
CA VAL A 73 1.28 12.70 7.56
C VAL A 73 0.32 13.27 6.50
N PRO A 74 -0.60 14.18 6.85
CA PRO A 74 -1.63 14.68 5.92
C PRO A 74 -1.07 15.46 4.72
N SER A 75 0.15 16.01 4.85
CA SER A 75 0.85 16.74 3.79
C SER A 75 1.64 15.84 2.84
N ALA A 76 1.86 14.56 3.17
CA ALA A 76 2.60 13.64 2.30
C ALA A 76 1.84 13.36 1.00
N ARG A 77 2.54 13.05 -0.07
CA ARG A 77 1.93 12.56 -1.31
C ARG A 77 1.80 11.05 -1.31
N LEU A 78 0.82 10.57 -2.07
CA LEU A 78 0.57 9.15 -2.27
C LEU A 78 0.92 8.75 -3.70
N ALA A 79 1.73 7.70 -3.85
CA ALA A 79 1.78 6.90 -5.05
C ALA A 79 1.21 5.50 -4.73
N ILE A 80 0.30 5.05 -5.59
CA ILE A 80 -0.55 3.89 -5.38
C ILE A 80 -0.10 2.74 -6.28
N TYR A 81 0.19 1.58 -5.70
CA TYR A 81 0.52 0.36 -6.43
C TYR A 81 -0.43 -0.76 -5.99
N LYS A 82 -1.45 -1.01 -6.82
CA LYS A 82 -2.40 -2.10 -6.62
C LYS A 82 -1.77 -3.41 -7.07
N VAL A 83 -1.63 -4.34 -6.12
CA VAL A 83 -0.99 -5.66 -6.31
C VAL A 83 -1.84 -6.80 -5.72
N CYS A 84 -3.07 -6.46 -5.34
CA CYS A 84 -4.03 -7.38 -4.75
C CYS A 84 -5.36 -7.22 -5.49
N TRP A 85 -6.05 -8.34 -5.59
CA TRP A 85 -7.26 -8.51 -6.36
C TRP A 85 -8.29 -9.23 -5.47
N THR A 86 -9.57 -8.93 -5.67
CA THR A 86 -10.66 -9.32 -4.78
C THR A 86 -10.73 -10.83 -4.53
N GLU A 87 -10.65 -11.66 -5.57
CA GLU A 87 -10.75 -13.13 -5.46
C GLU A 87 -9.38 -13.81 -5.36
N ASP A 88 -8.40 -13.33 -6.11
CA ASP A 88 -7.08 -13.96 -6.23
C ASP A 88 -6.09 -13.58 -5.11
N GLY A 89 -6.44 -12.57 -4.30
CA GLY A 89 -5.51 -12.01 -3.32
C GLY A 89 -4.32 -11.32 -4.00
N CYS A 90 -3.13 -11.47 -3.43
CA CYS A 90 -1.93 -10.78 -3.88
C CYS A 90 -0.88 -11.78 -4.37
N ALA A 91 -0.66 -11.88 -5.67
CA ALA A 91 0.37 -12.77 -6.21
C ALA A 91 1.78 -12.22 -5.94
N ASP A 92 2.73 -13.09 -5.62
CA ASP A 92 4.12 -12.71 -5.34
C ASP A 92 4.75 -11.87 -6.46
N MET A 93 4.45 -12.23 -7.71
CA MET A 93 4.95 -11.50 -8.88
C MET A 93 4.38 -10.08 -9.01
N ASP A 94 3.12 -9.87 -8.60
CA ASP A 94 2.48 -8.56 -8.60
C ASP A 94 3.06 -7.69 -7.49
N ILE A 95 3.30 -8.28 -6.31
CA ILE A 95 3.95 -7.61 -5.19
C ILE A 95 5.36 -7.14 -5.58
N LEU A 96 6.18 -8.04 -6.17
CA LEU A 96 7.53 -7.69 -6.62
C LEU A 96 7.51 -6.61 -7.70
N ALA A 97 6.59 -6.68 -8.67
CA ALA A 97 6.44 -5.65 -9.68
C ALA A 97 6.05 -4.29 -9.08
N GLY A 98 5.18 -4.28 -8.06
CA GLY A 98 4.83 -3.10 -7.30
C GLY A 98 6.02 -2.50 -6.54
N PHE A 99 6.85 -3.33 -5.90
CA PHE A 99 8.10 -2.88 -5.26
C PHE A 99 9.06 -2.26 -6.26
N GLU A 100 9.34 -2.93 -7.38
CA GLU A 100 10.27 -2.42 -8.40
C GLU A 100 9.77 -1.09 -8.99
N ALA A 101 8.47 -0.97 -9.25
CA ALA A 101 7.89 0.28 -9.72
C ALA A 101 7.99 1.40 -8.67
N ALA A 102 7.73 1.11 -7.39
CA ALA A 102 7.85 2.08 -6.30
C ALA A 102 9.30 2.56 -6.11
N ILE A 103 10.26 1.63 -6.16
CA ILE A 103 11.69 1.93 -6.07
C ILE A 103 12.13 2.79 -7.27
N HIS A 104 11.72 2.41 -8.48
CA HIS A 104 12.03 3.15 -9.70
C HIS A 104 11.46 4.57 -9.68
N ASP A 105 10.23 4.74 -9.18
CA ASP A 105 9.58 6.04 -9.07
C ASP A 105 10.19 6.92 -7.96
N GLY A 106 11.13 6.41 -7.16
CA GLY A 106 11.92 7.20 -6.20
C GLY A 106 11.13 7.61 -4.96
N VAL A 107 10.30 6.71 -4.45
CA VAL A 107 9.48 6.95 -3.26
C VAL A 107 10.32 6.94 -1.99
N ASP A 108 9.89 7.61 -0.92
CA ASP A 108 10.69 7.73 0.31
C ASP A 108 10.42 6.63 1.33
N VAL A 109 9.16 6.19 1.42
CA VAL A 109 8.70 5.15 2.35
C VAL A 109 7.72 4.26 1.62
N ILE A 110 7.78 2.96 1.87
CA ILE A 110 6.81 1.97 1.37
C ILE A 110 6.04 1.40 2.57
N SER A 111 4.71 1.46 2.54
CA SER A 111 3.80 0.88 3.52
C SER A 111 3.04 -0.28 2.89
N VAL A 112 3.15 -1.46 3.48
CA VAL A 112 2.66 -2.74 2.95
C VAL A 112 1.88 -3.46 4.03
N SER A 113 0.57 -3.27 4.04
CA SER A 113 -0.32 -4.02 4.91
C SER A 113 -0.70 -5.37 4.27
N LEU A 114 0.31 -6.16 3.88
CA LEU A 114 0.16 -7.48 3.25
C LEU A 114 0.95 -8.52 4.05
N GLY A 115 0.63 -9.80 3.85
CA GLY A 115 1.30 -10.92 4.48
C GLY A 115 1.09 -12.21 3.68
N GLY A 116 1.31 -13.36 4.33
CA GLY A 116 1.28 -14.67 3.65
C GLY A 116 2.64 -15.15 3.14
N GLY A 117 3.70 -14.43 3.53
CA GLY A 117 5.08 -14.70 3.17
C GLY A 117 5.68 -15.99 3.73
N ASN A 118 6.84 -16.37 3.18
CA ASN A 118 7.62 -17.52 3.65
C ASN A 118 8.44 -17.15 4.90
N ALA A 119 8.66 -18.09 5.82
CA ALA A 119 9.57 -17.88 6.96
C ALA A 119 11.02 -17.63 6.52
N ASN A 120 11.40 -18.12 5.33
CA ASN A 120 12.69 -17.86 4.71
C ASN A 120 12.66 -16.56 3.90
N TYR A 121 13.42 -15.55 4.34
CA TYR A 121 13.52 -14.25 3.65
C TYR A 121 13.95 -14.33 2.19
N ALA A 122 14.74 -15.34 1.80
CA ALA A 122 15.19 -15.50 0.42
C ALA A 122 14.10 -16.04 -0.53
N GLN A 123 12.95 -16.44 0.03
CA GLN A 123 11.79 -16.97 -0.71
C GLN A 123 10.53 -16.14 -0.46
N ASP A 124 10.62 -15.06 0.31
CA ASP A 124 9.51 -14.18 0.63
C ASP A 124 9.54 -12.94 -0.27
N CYS A 125 8.46 -12.73 -1.04
CA CYS A 125 8.39 -11.65 -2.02
C CYS A 125 8.47 -10.26 -1.35
N ILE A 126 7.90 -10.10 -0.15
CA ILE A 126 7.94 -8.85 0.61
C ILE A 126 9.35 -8.58 1.12
N ALA A 127 10.04 -9.58 1.68
CA ALA A 127 11.40 -9.46 2.16
C ALA A 127 12.39 -9.15 1.02
N ILE A 128 12.25 -9.82 -0.12
CA ILE A 128 13.06 -9.54 -1.32
C ILE A 128 12.83 -8.09 -1.79
N GLY A 129 11.58 -7.68 -1.97
CA GLY A 129 11.24 -6.31 -2.37
C GLY A 129 11.74 -5.26 -1.37
N ALA A 130 11.56 -5.51 -0.07
CA ALA A 130 12.03 -4.63 1.00
C ALA A 130 13.56 -4.54 1.06
N PHE A 131 14.28 -5.64 0.84
CA PHE A 131 15.74 -5.63 0.76
C PHE A 131 16.22 -4.75 -0.40
N HIS A 132 15.61 -4.86 -1.56
CA HIS A 132 15.93 -4.03 -2.72
C HIS A 132 15.62 -2.55 -2.48
N ALA A 133 14.47 -2.24 -1.86
CA ALA A 133 14.10 -0.89 -1.46
C ALA A 133 15.11 -0.29 -0.46
N MET A 134 15.51 -1.07 0.55
CA MET A 134 16.48 -0.64 1.56
C MET A 134 17.85 -0.32 0.96
N ARG A 135 18.31 -1.06 -0.06
CA ARG A 135 19.55 -0.72 -0.78
C ARG A 135 19.50 0.64 -1.49
N LYS A 136 18.31 1.21 -1.68
CA LYS A 136 18.07 2.55 -2.22
C LYS A 136 17.72 3.58 -1.14
N GLY A 137 17.77 3.21 0.14
CA GLY A 137 17.43 4.09 1.26
C GLY A 137 15.92 4.22 1.50
N ILE A 138 15.10 3.35 0.92
CA ILE A 138 13.64 3.38 1.03
C ILE A 138 13.22 2.39 2.11
N ILE A 139 12.62 2.88 3.20
CA ILE A 139 12.17 2.01 4.29
C ILE A 139 10.82 1.36 3.97
N THR A 140 10.70 0.06 4.25
CA THR A 140 9.44 -0.68 4.15
C THR A 140 8.84 -0.90 5.52
N VAL A 141 7.57 -0.54 5.70
CA VAL A 141 6.77 -0.81 6.89
C VAL A 141 5.75 -1.88 6.54
N ALA A 142 5.82 -3.04 7.19
CA ALA A 142 4.94 -4.19 6.95
C ALA A 142 4.11 -4.54 8.19
N SER A 143 2.92 -5.12 7.98
CA SER A 143 2.12 -5.69 9.08
C SER A 143 2.71 -7.01 9.57
N ALA A 144 2.51 -7.33 10.85
CA ALA A 144 2.98 -8.59 11.44
C ALA A 144 2.09 -9.81 11.10
N GLY A 145 0.90 -9.57 10.53
CA GLY A 145 -0.13 -10.57 10.31
C GLY A 145 -1.09 -10.72 11.50
N ASN A 146 -2.25 -11.33 11.23
CA ASN A 146 -3.36 -11.45 12.18
C ASN A 146 -3.56 -12.89 12.71
N GLY A 147 -2.56 -13.76 12.55
CA GLY A 147 -2.65 -15.18 12.92
C GLY A 147 -2.40 -15.51 14.40
N GLY A 148 -2.12 -14.50 15.23
CA GLY A 148 -1.85 -14.69 16.65
C GLY A 148 -3.08 -14.49 17.55
N PRO A 149 -2.97 -14.86 18.84
CA PRO A 149 -1.93 -15.73 19.40
C PRO A 149 -2.19 -17.21 19.06
N THR A 150 -1.14 -17.97 18.73
CA THR A 150 -1.14 -19.43 18.87
C THR A 150 -0.98 -19.74 20.35
N MET A 151 -1.85 -20.55 20.94
CA MET A 151 -1.64 -21.02 22.31
C MET A 151 -0.28 -21.72 22.38
N ALA A 152 0.55 -21.32 23.35
CA ALA A 152 1.84 -21.93 23.64
C ALA A 152 1.68 -23.36 24.17
#